data_AF-A0A7W0TUN4-F1
#
_entry.id   AF-A0A7W0TUN4-F1
#
_cell.length_a   1.000
_cell.length_b   1.000
_cell.length_c   1.000
_cell.angle_alpha   90.00
_cell.angle_beta   90.00
_cell.angle_gamma   90.00
#
_symmetry.space_group_name_H-M   'P 1'
#
loop_
_entity.id
_entity.type
_entity.pdbx_description
1 polymer ?
#
loop_
_entity_poly.entity_id
_entity_poly.type
_entity_poly.pdbx_seq_one_letter_code
_entity_poly.pdbx_strand_id
1 'polypeptide(L)'
;MVQTAAGVALAGVAAGRGSRALAQAATGVSPKPIPGGGFEYEGEVFHVYDYIPGNEPSTIGDFRGLVAINHLQGEGTVTRGGGGGGIGTPTATGDRLVYDADMRIMRGLYVGEDGREHEGTFGFI
;
A
#
# COMPACT_ATOMS: atom_id res chain seq x y z
N MET A 1 21.09 21.63 -12.68
CA MET A 1 20.32 22.02 -11.49
C MET A 1 19.41 20.83 -11.18
N VAL A 2 19.78 19.99 -10.21
CA VAL A 2 19.04 18.76 -9.88
C VAL A 2 18.03 19.09 -8.79
N GLN A 3 16.74 19.07 -9.10
CA GLN A 3 15.69 19.14 -8.09
C GLN A 3 15.50 17.74 -7.49
N THR A 4 16.00 17.54 -6.27
CA THR A 4 15.66 16.41 -5.42
C THR A 4 14.24 16.65 -4.88
N ALA A 5 13.25 15.92 -5.38
CA ALA A 5 11.92 15.89 -4.80
C ALA A 5 11.96 15.02 -3.55
N ALA A 6 12.04 15.64 -2.37
CA ALA A 6 11.80 15.00 -1.09
C ALA A 6 10.28 14.80 -0.93
N GLY A 7 9.78 13.61 -1.28
CA GLY A 7 8.40 13.21 -0.97
C GLY A 7 8.37 12.40 0.31
N VAL A 8 8.00 13.02 1.43
CA VAL A 8 7.62 12.30 2.65
C VAL A 8 6.21 11.76 2.45
N ALA A 9 6.06 10.45 2.27
CA ALA A 9 4.76 9.79 2.33
C ALA A 9 4.48 9.39 3.80
N LEU A 10 3.81 10.27 4.54
CA LEU A 10 3.16 9.92 5.79
C LEU A 10 1.85 9.19 5.42
N ALA A 11 1.87 7.87 5.38
CA ALA A 11 0.64 7.09 5.40
C ALA A 11 0.06 7.19 6.81
N GLY A 12 -0.87 8.13 7.00
CA GLY A 12 -1.72 8.14 8.19
C GLY A 12 -2.53 6.84 8.20
N VAL A 13 -2.35 6.03 9.25
CA VAL A 13 -3.29 4.96 9.56
C VAL A 13 -4.64 5.63 9.82
N ALA A 14 -5.55 5.52 8.86
CA ALA A 14 -6.94 5.90 9.05
C ALA A 14 -7.55 4.94 10.07
N ALA A 15 -7.45 5.29 11.35
CA ALA A 15 -8.17 4.64 12.43
C ALA A 15 -9.66 4.96 12.27
N GLY A 16 -10.34 4.17 11.42
CA GLY A 16 -11.77 4.28 11.16
C GLY A 16 -12.18 3.22 10.15
N ARG A 17 -13.15 2.39 10.53
CA ARG A 17 -13.70 1.28 9.74
C ARG A 17 -13.87 1.67 8.27
N GLY A 18 -13.17 0.98 7.36
CA GLY A 18 -13.30 1.15 5.91
C GLY A 18 -12.09 1.71 5.16
N SER A 19 -10.86 1.47 5.63
CA SER A 19 -9.66 1.77 4.85
C SER A 19 -9.54 0.81 3.66
N ARG A 20 -9.98 1.28 2.48
CA ARG A 20 -9.64 0.66 1.19
C ARG A 20 -8.11 0.60 1.08
N ALA A 21 -7.55 -0.53 0.66
CA ALA A 21 -6.15 -0.57 0.24
C ALA A 21 -6.03 0.25 -1.06
N LEU A 22 -5.76 1.55 -0.91
CA LEU A 22 -5.58 2.47 -2.01
C LEU A 22 -4.10 2.49 -2.35
N ALA A 23 -3.77 2.18 -3.60
CA ALA A 23 -2.51 2.62 -4.18
C ALA A 23 -2.53 4.16 -4.14
N GLN A 24 -1.80 4.76 -3.21
CA GLN A 24 -1.73 6.21 -3.08
C GLN A 24 -0.84 6.76 -4.20
N ALA A 25 -1.48 7.31 -5.24
CA ALA A 25 -0.78 8.13 -6.23
C ALA A 25 -0.35 9.44 -5.57
N ALA A 26 0.90 9.87 -5.78
CA ALA A 26 1.38 11.16 -5.30
C ALA A 26 0.50 12.34 -5.80
N THR A 27 -0.01 12.23 -7.03
CA THR A 27 -1.03 13.10 -7.67
C THR A 27 -1.53 12.37 -8.94
N GLY A 28 -2.84 12.22 -9.18
CA GLY A 28 -3.31 11.62 -10.46
C GLY A 28 -4.76 11.12 -10.46
N VAL A 29 -5.22 10.63 -11.62
CA VAL A 29 -6.49 9.90 -11.78
C VAL A 29 -6.35 8.53 -11.11
N SER A 30 -7.41 8.02 -10.47
CA SER A 30 -7.35 6.71 -9.81
C SER A 30 -6.97 5.59 -10.80
N PRO A 31 -6.04 4.69 -10.42
CA PRO A 31 -5.78 3.48 -11.19
C PRO A 31 -6.92 2.48 -11.05
N LYS A 32 -7.04 1.56 -12.02
CA LYS A 32 -7.93 0.40 -11.91
C LYS A 32 -7.23 -0.72 -11.12
N PRO A 33 -7.96 -1.57 -10.38
CA PRO A 33 -7.39 -2.80 -9.83
C PRO A 33 -7.06 -3.79 -10.96
N ILE A 34 -6.15 -4.73 -10.69
CA ILE A 34 -5.92 -5.86 -11.60
C ILE A 34 -7.18 -6.74 -11.73
N PRO A 35 -7.44 -7.34 -12.90
CA PRO A 35 -8.45 -8.38 -13.02
C PRO A 35 -8.07 -9.60 -12.18
N GLY A 36 -9.02 -10.12 -11.40
CA GLY A 36 -8.73 -11.21 -10.48
C GLY A 36 -7.95 -10.75 -9.26
N GLY A 37 -7.05 -11.60 -8.76
CA GLY A 37 -6.65 -11.55 -7.35
C GLY A 37 -7.87 -11.81 -6.46
N GLY A 38 -7.69 -11.69 -5.15
CA GLY A 38 -8.83 -11.80 -4.25
C GLY A 38 -8.46 -12.51 -2.98
N PHE A 39 -7.95 -11.74 -2.04
CA PHE A 39 -8.03 -12.08 -0.63
C PHE A 39 -9.26 -11.39 -0.06
N GLU A 40 -10.20 -12.13 0.50
CA GLU A 40 -11.36 -11.54 1.18
C GLU A 40 -11.04 -11.39 2.66
N TYR A 41 -11.17 -10.18 3.20
CA TYR A 41 -11.01 -9.91 4.61
C TYR A 41 -12.06 -8.92 5.08
N GLU A 42 -12.81 -9.32 6.11
CA GLU A 42 -13.93 -8.57 6.66
C GLU A 42 -14.99 -8.14 5.62
N GLY A 43 -15.19 -8.93 4.56
CA GLY A 43 -16.16 -8.67 3.49
C GLY A 43 -15.66 -7.73 2.40
N GLU A 44 -14.40 -7.32 2.45
CA GLU A 44 -13.73 -6.54 1.41
C GLU A 44 -12.79 -7.45 0.60
N VAL A 45 -12.83 -7.32 -0.73
CA VAL A 45 -11.97 -8.07 -1.64
C VAL A 45 -10.74 -7.23 -2.00
N PHE A 46 -9.56 -7.76 -1.68
CA PHE A 46 -8.28 -7.17 -2.04
C PHE A 46 -7.82 -7.77 -3.36
N HIS A 47 -7.72 -6.93 -4.40
CA HIS A 47 -7.24 -7.31 -5.73
C HIS A 47 -5.71 -7.36 -5.78
N VAL A 48 -5.16 -8.40 -5.17
CA VAL A 48 -3.72 -8.68 -5.08
C VAL A 48 -3.46 -10.16 -5.35
N TYR A 49 -2.35 -10.45 -6.01
CA TYR A 49 -1.78 -11.79 -6.10
C TYR A 49 -0.50 -11.88 -5.28
N ASP A 50 -0.20 -13.06 -4.73
CA ASP A 50 1.08 -13.31 -4.07
C ASP A 50 2.26 -13.13 -5.06
N TYR A 51 3.45 -12.79 -4.58
CA TYR A 51 4.62 -12.39 -5.38
C TYR A 51 5.41 -13.58 -5.95
N ILE A 52 4.71 -14.67 -6.29
CA ILE A 52 5.30 -15.88 -6.86
C ILE A 52 5.45 -15.78 -8.39
N PRO A 53 6.42 -16.51 -9.00
CA PRO A 53 6.59 -16.52 -10.44
C PRO A 53 5.29 -16.89 -11.18
N GLY A 54 4.94 -16.10 -12.19
CA GLY A 54 3.73 -16.29 -13.00
C GLY A 54 2.52 -15.45 -12.57
N ASN A 55 2.55 -14.85 -11.38
CA ASN A 55 1.54 -13.88 -10.94
C ASN A 55 1.87 -12.46 -11.41
N GLU A 56 0.84 -11.63 -11.54
CA GLU A 56 0.99 -10.19 -11.76
C GLU A 56 1.47 -9.53 -10.45
N PRO A 57 2.70 -8.96 -10.41
CA PRO A 57 3.27 -8.38 -9.19
C PRO A 57 2.73 -6.97 -8.88
N SER A 58 2.09 -6.27 -9.82
CA SER A 58 1.41 -5.01 -9.53
C SER A 58 0.01 -5.25 -8.96
N THR A 59 -0.53 -4.25 -8.26
CA THR A 59 -1.95 -4.21 -7.86
C THR A 59 -2.74 -3.20 -8.71
N ILE A 60 -2.16 -2.75 -9.82
CA ILE A 60 -2.73 -1.77 -10.76
C ILE A 60 -2.95 -2.44 -12.12
N GLY A 61 -4.18 -2.42 -12.60
CA GLY A 61 -4.54 -2.88 -13.93
C GLY A 61 -3.90 -2.03 -15.02
N ASP A 62 -3.55 -2.67 -16.14
CA ASP A 62 -2.90 -2.05 -17.29
C ASP A 62 -1.61 -1.29 -16.93
N PHE A 63 -0.88 -1.77 -15.91
CA PHE A 63 0.36 -1.17 -15.46
C PHE A 63 1.55 -1.62 -16.31
N ARG A 64 2.43 -0.66 -16.64
CA ARG A 64 3.72 -0.92 -17.26
C ARG A 64 4.79 -0.10 -16.55
N GLY A 65 5.63 -0.78 -15.78
CA GLY A 65 6.67 -0.10 -15.03
C GLY A 65 7.49 -1.01 -14.13
N LEU A 66 8.11 -0.39 -13.14
CA LEU A 66 8.88 -1.07 -12.11
C LEU A 66 7.98 -1.33 -10.90
N VAL A 67 8.09 -2.55 -10.38
CA VAL A 67 7.48 -2.97 -9.12
C VAL A 67 8.59 -3.49 -8.22
N ALA A 68 8.76 -2.86 -7.06
CA ALA A 68 9.58 -3.37 -5.97
C ALA A 68 8.64 -3.94 -4.91
N ILE A 69 8.91 -5.17 -4.48
CA ILE A 69 8.13 -5.88 -3.47
C ILE A 69 9.03 -6.18 -2.27
N ASN A 70 8.49 -5.99 -1.08
CA ASN A 70 9.08 -6.45 0.15
C ASN A 70 8.03 -7.18 0.98
N HIS A 71 8.20 -8.49 1.12
CA HIS A 71 7.46 -9.29 2.09
C HIS A 71 8.19 -9.21 3.43
N LEU A 72 7.57 -8.55 4.41
CA LEU A 72 8.10 -8.39 5.75
C LEU A 72 7.33 -9.29 6.71
N GLN A 73 8.03 -10.23 7.32
CA GLN A 73 7.51 -11.09 8.38
C GLN A 73 8.33 -10.93 9.65
N GLY A 74 7.69 -11.05 10.80
CA GLY A 74 8.38 -11.03 12.09
C GLY A 74 7.43 -10.85 13.27
N GLU A 75 7.98 -10.31 14.35
CA GLU A 75 7.21 -10.00 15.56
C GLU A 75 7.34 -8.52 15.91
N GLY A 76 6.20 -7.85 16.06
CA GLY A 76 6.11 -6.47 16.54
C GLY A 76 5.91 -6.43 18.06
N THR A 77 6.48 -5.42 18.72
CA THR A 77 6.13 -5.12 20.11
C THR A 77 4.82 -4.34 20.14
N VAL A 78 3.83 -4.87 20.84
CA VAL A 78 2.55 -4.18 21.01
C VAL A 78 2.78 -2.93 21.84
N THR A 79 2.29 -1.81 21.34
CA THR A 79 2.28 -0.56 22.09
C THR A 79 0.84 -0.11 22.30
N ARG A 80 0.52 0.42 23.49
CA ARG A 80 -0.82 0.91 23.85
C ARG A 80 -0.70 2.31 24.44
N GLY A 81 -1.68 3.16 24.14
CA GLY A 81 -1.67 4.57 24.54
C GLY A 81 -1.12 5.47 23.43
N GLY A 82 -1.67 6.67 23.35
CA GLY A 82 -1.64 7.54 22.16
C GLY A 82 -3.08 7.91 21.82
N GLY A 83 -3.71 8.68 22.70
CA GLY A 83 -5.09 9.12 22.49
C GLY A 83 -5.20 9.92 21.19
N GLY A 84 -6.16 9.53 20.34
CA GLY A 84 -6.72 10.30 19.23
C GLY A 84 -5.81 11.32 18.55
N GLY A 85 -5.22 10.94 17.41
CA GLY A 85 -4.83 11.89 16.36
C GLY A 85 -3.53 12.69 16.57
N GLY A 86 -2.68 12.35 17.53
CA GLY A 86 -1.36 12.97 17.71
C GLY A 86 -0.20 11.97 17.73
N ILE A 87 1.02 12.46 17.50
CA ILE A 87 2.29 11.72 17.74
C ILE A 87 2.49 11.60 19.26
N GLY A 88 1.66 10.80 19.93
CA GLY A 88 1.96 10.34 21.27
C GLY A 88 3.05 9.28 21.18
N THR A 89 4.05 9.32 22.07
CA THR A 89 5.00 8.20 22.19
C THR A 89 4.25 7.01 22.79
N PRO A 90 3.98 5.95 22.02
CA PRO A 90 3.21 4.84 22.54
C PRO A 90 4.08 4.03 23.52
N THR A 91 3.47 3.44 24.55
CA THR A 91 4.21 2.65 25.56
C THR A 91 4.13 1.17 25.21
N ALA A 92 5.26 0.47 25.22
CA ALA A 92 5.29 -0.97 25.02
C ALA A 92 4.51 -1.71 26.11
N THR A 93 3.63 -2.62 25.74
CA THR A 93 2.89 -3.46 26.69
C THR A 93 3.70 -4.68 27.13
N GLY A 94 4.76 -5.01 26.40
CA GLY A 94 5.57 -6.22 26.59
C GLY A 94 5.09 -7.42 25.76
N ASP A 95 3.88 -7.35 25.20
CA ASP A 95 3.38 -8.39 24.30
C ASP A 95 4.06 -8.31 22.93
N ARG A 96 4.25 -9.47 22.31
CA ARG A 96 4.77 -9.60 20.94
C ARG A 96 3.69 -10.25 20.08
N LEU A 97 3.39 -9.64 18.94
CA LEU A 97 2.47 -10.19 17.96
C LEU A 97 3.20 -10.46 16.65
N VAL A 98 2.85 -11.57 16.00
CA VAL A 98 3.32 -11.86 14.65
C VAL A 98 2.75 -10.82 13.70
N TYR A 99 3.60 -10.32 12.82
CA TYR A 99 3.23 -9.43 11.73
C TYR A 99 3.70 -10.03 10.42
N ASP A 100 2.87 -9.83 9.40
CA ASP A 100 3.09 -10.25 8.03
C ASP A 100 2.54 -9.12 7.15
N ALA A 101 3.38 -8.56 6.28
CA ALA A 101 2.94 -7.58 5.30
C ALA A 101 3.65 -7.68 3.97
N ASP A 102 2.87 -7.45 2.93
CA ASP A 102 3.32 -7.31 1.55
C ASP A 102 3.34 -5.81 1.21
N MET A 103 4.55 -5.25 1.14
CA MET A 103 4.76 -3.86 0.76
C MET A 103 5.18 -3.78 -0.70
N ARG A 104 4.54 -2.88 -1.45
CA ARG A 104 4.88 -2.63 -2.85
C ARG A 104 5.14 -1.16 -3.12
N ILE A 105 6.20 -0.89 -3.87
CA ILE A 105 6.50 0.43 -4.44
C ILE A 105 6.45 0.27 -5.95
N MET A 106 5.59 1.04 -6.61
CA MET A 106 5.33 0.94 -8.04
C MET A 106 5.57 2.28 -8.71
N ARG A 107 6.31 2.30 -9.81
CA ARG A 107 6.48 3.50 -10.65
C ARG A 107 6.39 3.13 -12.12
N GLY A 108 5.52 3.81 -12.86
CA GLY A 108 5.31 3.50 -14.27
C GLY A 108 4.08 4.17 -14.87
N LEU A 109 3.69 3.66 -16.04
CA LEU A 109 2.49 4.07 -16.75
C LEU A 109 1.31 3.18 -16.34
N TYR A 110 0.11 3.75 -16.25
CA TYR A 110 -1.14 3.04 -15.96
C TYR A 110 -2.30 3.62 -16.75
N VAL A 111 -3.35 2.83 -16.96
CA VAL A 111 -4.62 3.33 -17.50
C VAL A 111 -5.55 3.69 -16.34
N GLY A 112 -5.90 4.96 -16.24
CA GLY A 112 -6.79 5.46 -15.19
C GLY A 112 -8.24 5.04 -15.38
N GLU A 113 -9.07 5.26 -14.36
CA GLU A 113 -10.53 5.10 -14.45
C GLU A 113 -11.16 5.94 -15.58
N ASP A 114 -10.50 7.01 -16.00
CA ASP A 114 -10.90 7.84 -17.16
C ASP A 114 -10.56 7.23 -18.53
N GLY A 115 -9.92 6.06 -18.54
CA GLY A 115 -9.53 5.33 -19.75
C GLY A 115 -8.30 5.88 -20.46
N ARG A 116 -7.56 6.81 -19.86
CA ARG A 116 -6.33 7.40 -20.45
C ARG A 116 -5.08 6.87 -19.77
N GLU A 117 -3.95 6.93 -20.48
CA GLU A 117 -2.63 6.59 -19.92
C GLU A 117 -2.10 7.75 -19.07
N HIS A 118 -1.54 7.44 -17.91
CA HIS A 118 -0.95 8.38 -16.95
C HIS A 118 0.36 7.81 -16.41
N GLU A 119 1.30 8.67 -16.01
CA GLU A 119 2.49 8.26 -15.23
C GLU A 119 2.22 8.44 -13.73
N GLY A 120 2.59 7.46 -12.91
CA GLY A 120 2.37 7.48 -11.48
C GLY A 120 3.47 6.81 -10.67
N THR A 121 3.54 7.19 -9.40
CA THR A 121 4.31 6.50 -8.35
C THR A 121 3.38 6.19 -7.19
N PHE A 122 3.42 4.97 -6.69
CA PHE A 122 2.46 4.41 -5.76
C PHE A 122 3.14 3.61 -4.65
N GLY A 123 2.50 3.58 -3.49
CA GLY A 123 2.81 2.66 -2.39
C GLY A 123 1.58 1.81 -2.03
N PHE A 124 1.83 0.55 -1.69
CA PHE A 124 0.89 -0.41 -1.13
C PHE A 124 1.52 -1.06 0.11
N ILE A 125 0.75 -1.21 1.18
CA ILE A 125 1.13 -1.83 2.46
C ILE A 125 -0.06 -2.64 2.95
#